data_AF-A0A2E8T5I1-F1
#
_entry.id   AF-A0A2E8T5I1-F1
#
_cell.length_a   1.000
_cell.length_b   1.000
_cell.length_c   1.000
_cell.angle_alpha   90.00
_cell.angle_beta   90.00
_cell.angle_gamma   90.00
#
_symmetry.space_group_name_H-M   'P 1'
#
loop_
_entity.id
_entity.type
_entity.pdbx_description
1 polymer ?
#
loop_
_entity_poly.entity_id
_entity_poly.type
_entity_poly.pdbx_seq_one_letter_code
_entity_poly.pdbx_strand_id
1 'polypeptide(L)' 'MNREQALEILGLDKDASDADIKAAHKELLKKVHPDQGGSKYLASQINRAKDLLLKD' A
#
# COMPACT_ATOMS: atom_id res chain seq x y z
N MET A 1 7.98 -6.35 8.18
CA MET A 1 7.49 -6.28 6.80
C MET A 1 8.68 -6.38 5.87
N ASN A 2 8.65 -7.34 4.95
CA ASN A 2 9.62 -7.50 3.87
C ASN A 2 8.98 -7.11 2.51
N ARG A 3 9.73 -7.22 1.39
CA ARG A 3 9.23 -6.84 0.05
C ARG A 3 7.97 -7.61 -0.36
N GLU A 4 7.93 -8.92 -0.11
CA GLU A 4 6.80 -9.78 -0.46
C GLU A 4 5.54 -9.41 0.31
N GLN A 5 5.65 -9.22 1.63
CA GLN A 5 4.54 -8.75 2.47
C GLN A 5 4.04 -7.37 2.05
N ALA A 6 4.94 -6.48 1.62
CA ALA A 6 4.54 -5.15 1.15
C ALA A 6 3.75 -5.21 -0.16
N LEU A 7 4.14 -6.09 -1.08
CA LEU A 7 3.38 -6.33 -2.31
C LEU A 7 2.01 -6.95 -2.02
N GLU A 8 1.95 -7.92 -1.11
CA GLU A 8 0.68 -8.54 -0.68
C GLU A 8 -0.28 -7.53 -0.06
N ILE A 9 0.21 -6.63 0.81
CA ILE A 9 -0.58 -5.53 1.38
C ILE A 9 -1.15 -4.62 0.28
N LEU A 10 -0.41 -4.39 -0.80
CA LEU A 10 -0.86 -3.60 -1.94
C LEU A 10 -1.68 -4.40 -2.97
N GLY A 11 -1.81 -5.72 -2.80
CA GLY A 11 -2.48 -6.60 -3.75
C GLY A 11 -1.74 -6.70 -5.09
N LEU A 12 -0.40 -6.70 -5.06
CA LEU A 12 0.46 -6.68 -6.24
C LEU A 12 1.31 -7.93 -6.36
N ASP A 13 1.64 -8.30 -7.60
CA ASP A 13 2.59 -9.36 -7.90
C ASP A 13 4.05 -8.90 -7.79
N LYS A 14 4.98 -9.87 -7.71
CA LYS A 14 6.43 -9.61 -7.60
C LYS A 14 7.02 -8.74 -8.71
N ASP A 15 6.38 -8.76 -9.89
CA ASP A 15 6.78 -8.08 -11.13
C ASP A 15 6.12 -6.70 -11.28
N ALA A 16 5.38 -6.23 -10.27
CA ALA A 16 4.75 -4.91 -10.27
C ALA A 16 5.77 -3.78 -10.41
N SER A 17 5.44 -2.82 -11.26
CA SER A 17 6.24 -1.62 -11.48
C SER A 17 6.01 -0.56 -10.39
N ASP A 18 6.90 0.42 -10.30
CA ASP A 18 6.73 1.58 -9.42
C ASP A 18 5.41 2.33 -9.68
N ALA A 19 4.94 2.33 -10.94
CA ALA A 19 3.66 2.94 -11.30
C ALA A 19 2.48 2.15 -10.72
N ASP A 20 2.54 0.81 -10.77
CA ASP A 20 1.51 -0.07 -10.18
C ASP A 20 1.46 0.09 -8.66
N ILE A 21 2.64 0.19 -8.02
CA ILE A 21 2.77 0.44 -6.57
C ILE A 21 2.08 1.75 -6.18
N LYS A 22 2.35 2.84 -6.90
CA LYS A 22 1.72 4.15 -6.63
C LYS A 22 0.21 4.14 -6.88
N ALA A 23 -0.23 3.46 -7.93
CA ALA A 23 -1.65 3.33 -8.25
C ALA A 23 -2.41 2.55 -7.15
N ALA A 24 -1.90 1.37 -6.78
CA ALA A 24 -2.50 0.52 -5.76
C ALA A 24 -2.54 1.21 -4.38
N HIS A 25 -1.44 1.88 -4.00
CA HIS A 25 -1.36 2.67 -2.76
C HIS A 25 -2.48 3.72 -2.69
N LYS A 26 -2.65 4.51 -3.76
CA LYS A 26 -3.67 5.57 -3.82
C LYS A 26 -5.09 5.00 -3.74
N GLU A 27 -5.37 3.91 -4.45
CA GLU A 27 -6.68 3.27 -4.42
C GLU A 27 -7.01 2.69 -3.05
N LEU A 28 -6.06 2.00 -2.43
CA LEU A 28 -6.23 1.39 -1.11
C LEU A 28 -6.40 2.44 -0.03
N LEU A 29 -5.59 3.50 -0.01
CA LEU A 29 -5.74 4.59 0.95
C LEU A 29 -7.13 5.24 0.86
N LYS A 30 -7.65 5.44 -0.36
CA LYS A 30 -9.00 5.99 -0.54
C LYS A 30 -10.05 5.07 0.09
N LYS A 31 -9.92 3.75 -0.07
CA LYS A 31 -10.84 2.76 0.49
C LYS A 31 -10.76 2.65 2.01
N VAL A 32 -9.57 2.82 2.60
CA VAL A 32 -9.36 2.67 4.06
C VAL A 32 -9.32 4.00 4.81
N HIS A 33 -9.63 5.12 4.15
CA HIS A 33 -9.50 6.43 4.75
C HIS A 33 -10.40 6.56 6.00
N PRO A 34 -9.87 7.01 7.15
CA PRO A 34 -10.65 7.13 8.39
C PRO A 34 -11.92 7.97 8.24
N ASP A 35 -11.85 9.02 7.41
CA ASP A 35 -13.00 9.92 7.15
C ASP A 35 -14.16 9.21 6.42
N GLN A 36 -13.91 8.03 5.84
CA GLN A 36 -14.92 7.18 5.19
C GLN A 36 -15.28 5.95 6.05
N GLY A 37 -14.97 5.99 7.35
CA GLY A 37 -15.17 4.87 8.28
C GLY A 37 -14.07 3.80 8.21
N GLY A 38 -12.96 4.10 7.54
CA GLY A 38 -11.81 3.20 7.45
C GLY A 38 -10.91 3.20 8.68
N SER A 39 -9.81 2.45 8.61
CA SER A 39 -8.92 2.20 9.75
C SER A 39 -7.59 2.94 9.61
N LYS A 40 -7.25 3.74 10.63
CA LYS A 40 -5.91 4.37 10.76
C LYS A 40 -4.78 3.33 10.74
N TYR A 41 -5.02 2.16 11.35
CA TYR A 41 -4.04 1.08 11.36
C TYR A 41 -3.80 0.53 9.95
N LEU A 42 -4.86 0.27 9.19
CA LEU A 42 -4.74 -0.21 7.81
C LEU A 42 -4.07 0.83 6.91
N ALA A 43 -4.45 2.10 7.03
CA ALA A 43 -3.80 3.19 6.30
C ALA A 43 -2.30 3.27 6.60
N SER A 44 -1.90 3.07 7.87
CA SER A 44 -0.49 3.02 8.25
C SER A 44 0.25 1.81 7.64
N GLN A 45 -0.37 0.63 7.57
CA GLN A 45 0.22 -0.53 6.91
C GLN A 45 0.42 -0.30 5.41
N ILE A 46 -0.59 0.27 4.73
CA ILE A 46 -0.52 0.61 3.29
C ILE A 46 0.58 1.63 3.00
N ASN A 47 0.72 2.66 3.84
CA ASN A 47 1.81 3.64 3.71
C ASN A 47 3.17 2.98 3.85
N ARG A 48 3.36 2.19 4.92
CA ARG A 48 4.63 1.51 5.15
C ARG A 48 4.99 0.60 3.98
N ALA A 49 4.01 -0.11 3.40
CA ALA A 49 4.21 -0.99 2.25
C ALA A 49 4.76 -0.23 1.03
N LYS A 50 4.15 0.92 0.69
CA LYS A 50 4.62 1.81 -0.38
C LYS A 50 6.05 2.29 -0.12
N ASP A 51 6.33 2.77 1.09
CA ASP A 51 7.65 3.31 1.48
C ASP A 51 8.74 2.23 1.35
N LEU A 52 8.47 1.00 1.80
CA LEU A 52 9.42 -0.11 1.66
C LEU A 52 9.72 -0.46 0.21
N LEU A 53 8.71 -0.45 -0.67
CA LEU A 53 8.85 -0.86 -2.06
C LEU A 53 9.54 0.20 -2.92
N LEU A 54 9.28 1.48 -2.65
CA LEU A 54 9.84 2.59 -3.42
C LEU A 54 11.11 3.19 -2.80
N LYS A 55 11.47 2.79 -1.57
CA LYS A 55 12.55 3.37 -0.76
C LYS A 55 12.36 4.88 -0.52
N ASP A 56 11.11 5.31 -0.35
CA ASP A 56 10.72 6.67 0.02
C ASP A 56 10.70 6.86 1.55
#